data_AF-A0A6N9H5P8-F1
#
_entry.id   AF-A0A6N9H5P8-F1
#
_cell.length_a   1.000
_cell.length_b   1.000
_cell.length_c   1.000
_cell.angle_alpha   90.00
_cell.angle_beta   90.00
_cell.angle_gamma   90.00
#
_symmetry.space_group_name_H-M   'P 1'
#
loop_
_entity.id
_entity.type
_entity.pdbx_description
1 polymer ?
#
loop_
_entity_poly.entity_id
_entity_poly.type
_entity_poly.pdbx_seq_one_letter_code
_entity_poly.pdbx_strand_id
1 'polypeptide(L)'
;MSAHTSTASVPTDRAGRYAKQLSDHMGRKADAQWDAEAGTGTIVFADGAATARLTSAPTALDFALEAVDAEALARFEHVLGIHLIRFGRRDELVCSWVRTDGTPGTSQSVADLED
;
A
#
# COMPACT_ATOMS: atom_id res chain seq x y z
N MET A 1 -18.62 14.12 -3.66
CA MET A 1 -17.80 13.32 -2.73
C MET A 1 -16.36 13.75 -2.97
N SER A 2 -15.70 14.33 -1.98
CA SER A 2 -14.28 14.67 -2.10
C SER A 2 -13.49 13.38 -1.97
N ALA A 3 -12.65 13.05 -2.95
CA ALA A 3 -11.81 11.86 -2.88
C ALA A 3 -10.73 12.05 -1.79
N HIS A 4 -10.67 11.13 -0.83
CA HIS A 4 -9.63 11.11 0.20
C HIS A 4 -8.45 10.30 -0.32
N THR A 5 -7.27 10.91 -0.37
CA THR A 5 -6.13 10.32 -1.09
C THR A 5 -4.83 10.45 -0.31
N SER A 6 -3.99 9.43 -0.41
CA SER A 6 -2.64 9.43 0.13
C SER A 6 -1.69 8.63 -0.74
N THR A 7 -0.40 8.92 -0.62
CA THR A 7 0.69 8.22 -1.32
C THR A 7 1.74 7.75 -0.34
N ALA A 8 2.47 6.70 -0.71
CA ALA A 8 3.66 6.24 0.00
C ALA A 8 4.70 5.79 -1.03
N SER A 9 5.98 6.01 -0.73
CA SER A 9 7.08 5.47 -1.51
C SER A 9 7.98 4.67 -0.56
N VAL A 10 8.07 3.36 -0.79
CA VAL A 10 8.78 2.44 0.11
C VAL A 10 10.11 2.07 -0.54
N PRO A 11 11.26 2.53 -0.02
CA PRO A 11 12.56 2.22 -0.59
C PRO A 11 12.83 0.71 -0.59
N THR A 12 13.10 0.15 -1.76
CA THR A 12 13.46 -1.26 -1.93
C THR A 12 13.93 -1.56 -3.35
N ASP A 13 14.92 -2.44 -3.48
CA ASP A 13 15.34 -2.99 -4.79
C ASP A 13 14.46 -4.19 -5.22
N ARG A 14 13.43 -4.52 -4.44
CA ARG A 14 12.56 -5.70 -4.64
C ARG A 14 11.09 -5.32 -4.81
N ALA A 15 10.83 -4.13 -5.37
CA ALA A 15 9.49 -3.56 -5.48
C ALA A 15 8.47 -4.52 -6.13
N GLY A 16 8.76 -5.08 -7.30
CA GLY A 16 7.86 -6.03 -7.97
C GLY A 16 7.59 -7.32 -7.17
N ARG A 17 8.57 -7.80 -6.38
CA ARG A 17 8.37 -8.95 -5.49
C ARG A 17 7.36 -8.63 -4.40
N TYR A 18 7.51 -7.48 -3.75
CA TYR A 18 6.61 -7.07 -2.67
C TYR A 18 5.23 -6.69 -3.17
N ALA A 19 5.13 -6.04 -4.34
CA ALA A 19 3.86 -5.74 -4.98
C ALA A 19 3.07 -7.01 -5.30
N LYS A 20 3.74 -8.02 -5.89
CA LYS A 20 3.11 -9.33 -6.15
C LYS A 20 2.61 -9.98 -4.86
N GLN A 21 3.42 -10.02 -3.81
CA GLN A 21 3.04 -10.62 -2.52
C GLN A 21 1.82 -9.90 -1.90
N LEU A 22 1.79 -8.57 -1.99
CA LEU A 22 0.68 -7.78 -1.48
C LEU A 22 -0.59 -8.02 -2.29
N SER A 23 -0.52 -7.99 -3.63
CA SER A 23 -1.67 -8.28 -4.50
C SER A 23 -2.19 -9.71 -4.31
N ASP A 24 -1.32 -10.73 -4.26
CA ASP A 24 -1.70 -12.12 -4.00
C ASP A 24 -2.42 -12.28 -2.64
N HIS A 25 -1.96 -11.54 -1.62
CA HIS A 25 -2.56 -11.60 -0.28
C HIS A 25 -3.91 -10.88 -0.21
N MET A 26 -3.95 -9.63 -0.69
CA MET A 26 -5.18 -8.83 -0.68
C MET A 26 -6.25 -9.44 -1.56
N GLY A 27 -5.88 -10.09 -2.67
CA GLY A 27 -6.77 -10.82 -3.58
C GLY A 27 -7.63 -11.91 -2.93
N ARG A 28 -7.32 -12.32 -1.70
CA ARG A 28 -8.18 -13.24 -0.91
C ARG A 28 -9.48 -12.58 -0.42
N LYS A 29 -9.51 -11.25 -0.30
CA LYS A 29 -10.62 -10.47 0.29
C LYS A 29 -10.97 -9.21 -0.49
N ALA A 30 -10.24 -8.91 -1.55
CA ALA A 30 -10.37 -7.73 -2.41
C ALA A 30 -10.18 -8.16 -3.86
N ASP A 31 -10.61 -7.32 -4.81
CA ASP A 31 -10.25 -7.51 -6.22
C ASP A 31 -8.84 -6.95 -6.43
N ALA A 32 -7.87 -7.82 -6.69
CA ALA A 32 -6.47 -7.44 -6.81
C ALA A 32 -5.85 -7.98 -8.10
N GLN A 33 -5.07 -7.14 -8.76
CA GLN A 33 -4.37 -7.42 -10.00
C GLN A 33 -2.91 -6.96 -9.88
N TRP A 34 -1.99 -7.73 -10.43
CA TRP A 34 -0.58 -7.33 -10.58
C TRP A 34 -0.07 -7.78 -11.95
N ASP A 35 0.42 -6.82 -12.71
CA ASP A 35 1.11 -7.03 -13.98
C ASP A 35 2.61 -6.87 -13.76
N ALA A 36 3.33 -7.99 -13.79
CA ALA A 36 4.77 -8.00 -13.58
C ALA A 36 5.56 -7.45 -14.78
N GLU A 37 5.01 -7.49 -15.99
CA GLU A 37 5.64 -6.95 -17.19
C GLU A 37 5.51 -5.43 -17.22
N ALA A 38 4.32 -4.91 -16.92
CA ALA A 38 4.09 -3.48 -16.80
C ALA A 38 4.63 -2.88 -15.49
N GLY A 39 4.91 -3.70 -14.48
CA GLY A 39 5.36 -3.25 -13.16
C GLY A 39 4.30 -2.46 -12.40
N THR A 40 3.01 -2.74 -12.65
CA THR A 40 1.88 -2.01 -12.04
C THR A 40 0.80 -2.96 -11.55
N GLY A 41 -0.02 -2.49 -10.60
CA GLY A 41 -1.15 -3.26 -10.10
C GLY A 41 -2.19 -2.40 -9.42
N THR A 42 -3.35 -3.00 -9.20
CA THR A 42 -4.52 -2.34 -8.57
C THR A 42 -5.13 -3.27 -7.54
N ILE A 43 -5.57 -2.72 -6.41
CA ILE A 43 -6.32 -3.42 -5.37
C ILE A 43 -7.57 -2.61 -5.06
N VAL A 44 -8.75 -3.17 -5.32
CA VAL A 44 -10.06 -2.58 -5.03
C VAL A 44 -10.65 -3.28 -3.81
N PHE A 45 -10.76 -2.55 -2.71
CA PHE A 45 -11.28 -3.05 -1.44
C PHE A 45 -12.81 -3.00 -1.40
N ALA A 46 -13.40 -3.84 -0.54
CA ALA A 46 -14.84 -4.10 -0.38
C ALA A 46 -15.76 -2.93 -0.73
N ASP A 47 -16.81 -3.20 -1.54
CA ASP A 47 -17.83 -2.26 -2.02
C ASP A 47 -17.30 -0.91 -2.56
N GLY A 48 -16.03 -0.85 -2.97
CA GLY A 48 -15.39 0.37 -3.45
C GLY A 48 -14.96 1.34 -2.35
N ALA A 49 -14.82 0.87 -1.10
CA ALA A 49 -14.40 1.70 0.03
C ALA A 49 -13.01 2.33 -0.18
N ALA A 50 -12.13 1.64 -0.90
CA ALA A 50 -10.85 2.19 -1.34
C ALA A 50 -10.29 1.48 -2.57
N THR A 51 -9.43 2.19 -3.31
CA THR A 51 -8.62 1.65 -4.41
C THR A 51 -7.16 2.04 -4.21
N ALA A 52 -6.27 1.05 -4.25
CA ALA A 52 -4.83 1.27 -4.21
C ALA A 52 -4.21 0.93 -5.58
N ARG A 53 -3.38 1.82 -6.10
CA ARG A 53 -2.50 1.57 -7.25
C ARG A 53 -1.08 1.38 -6.76
N LEU A 54 -0.40 0.37 -7.30
CA LEU A 54 0.97 0.00 -7.00
C LEU A 54 1.82 0.21 -8.24
N THR A 55 3.03 0.75 -8.07
CA THR A 55 4.00 0.91 -9.15
C THR A 55 5.38 0.48 -8.67
N SER A 56 5.99 -0.46 -9.41
CA SER A 56 7.36 -0.89 -9.16
C SER A 56 8.33 0.08 -9.83
N ALA A 57 8.90 1.00 -9.05
CA ALA A 57 10.00 1.84 -9.48
C ALA A 57 11.36 1.11 -9.29
N PRO A 58 12.46 1.59 -9.90
CA PRO A 58 13.77 0.94 -9.79
C PRO A 58 14.28 0.79 -8.35
N THR A 59 13.96 1.73 -7.47
CA THR A 59 14.47 1.78 -6.08
C THR A 59 13.35 1.90 -5.04
N ALA A 60 12.08 1.76 -5.44
CA ALA A 60 10.95 1.90 -4.54
C ALA A 60 9.71 1.14 -5.03
N LEU A 61 8.86 0.77 -4.08
CA LEU A 61 7.46 0.44 -4.36
C LEU A 61 6.59 1.65 -4.02
N ASP A 62 5.96 2.22 -5.04
CA ASP A 62 5.10 3.38 -4.90
C ASP A 62 3.63 2.97 -4.78
N PHE A 63 2.91 3.70 -3.93
CA PHE A 63 1.50 3.55 -3.67
C PHE A 63 0.75 4.84 -3.93
N ALA A 64 -0.43 4.72 -4.55
CA ALA A 64 -1.47 5.75 -4.53
C ALA A 64 -2.78 5.14 -4.04
N LEU A 65 -3.28 5.61 -2.91
CA LEU A 65 -4.50 5.15 -2.27
C LEU A 65 -5.58 6.23 -2.40
N GLU A 66 -6.77 5.80 -2.80
CA GLU A 66 -7.99 6.58 -2.82
C GLU A 66 -9.04 5.88 -1.97
N ALA A 67 -9.76 6.63 -1.14
CA ALA A 67 -10.80 6.11 -0.26
C ALA A 67 -12.02 7.03 -0.24
N VAL A 68 -13.16 6.45 0.17
CA VAL A 68 -14.46 7.16 0.19
C VAL A 68 -14.56 8.23 1.29
N ASP A 69 -13.80 8.06 2.37
CA ASP A 69 -13.72 8.97 3.51
C ASP A 69 -12.35 8.85 4.22
N ALA A 70 -12.12 9.69 5.23
CA ALA A 70 -10.88 9.72 6.00
C ALA A 70 -10.67 8.48 6.89
N GLU A 71 -11.75 7.85 7.35
CA GLU A 71 -11.69 6.64 8.18
C GLU A 71 -11.21 5.44 7.35
N ALA A 72 -11.83 5.27 6.17
CA ALA A 72 -11.41 4.31 5.17
C ALA A 72 -9.97 4.55 4.73
N LEU A 73 -9.58 5.82 4.50
CA LEU A 73 -8.21 6.16 4.14
C LEU A 73 -7.22 5.66 5.21
N ALA A 74 -7.40 6.06 6.47
CA ALA A 74 -6.50 5.67 7.57
C ALA A 74 -6.46 4.14 7.77
N ARG A 75 -7.62 3.47 7.63
CA ARG A 75 -7.71 2.01 7.71
C ARG A 75 -6.89 1.34 6.62
N PHE A 76 -7.01 1.77 5.36
CA PHE A 76 -6.35 1.10 4.24
C PHE A 76 -4.87 1.50 4.10
N GLU A 77 -4.47 2.69 4.55
CA GLU A 77 -3.06 3.04 4.79
C GLU A 77 -2.41 1.98 5.70
N HIS A 78 -3.05 1.72 6.86
CA HIS A 78 -2.56 0.74 7.83
C HIS A 78 -2.58 -0.69 7.28
N VAL A 79 -3.67 -1.13 6.63
CA VAL A 79 -3.79 -2.48 6.08
C VAL A 79 -2.71 -2.75 5.03
N LEU A 80 -2.48 -1.83 4.09
CA LEU A 80 -1.44 -2.01 3.07
C LEU A 80 -0.05 -2.00 3.69
N GLY A 81 0.23 -1.03 4.55
CA GLY A 81 1.54 -0.90 5.19
C GLY A 81 1.88 -2.09 6.07
N ILE A 82 1.00 -2.53 6.98
CA ILE A 82 1.31 -3.63 7.91
C ILE A 82 1.59 -4.95 7.18
N HIS A 83 0.87 -5.24 6.08
CA HIS A 83 1.12 -6.44 5.30
C HIS A 83 2.41 -6.34 4.50
N LEU A 84 2.71 -5.17 3.94
CA LEU A 84 3.99 -4.94 3.29
C LEU A 84 5.16 -5.16 4.26
N ILE A 85 5.09 -4.62 5.48
CA ILE A 85 6.13 -4.81 6.49
C ILE A 85 6.24 -6.29 6.88
N ARG A 86 5.14 -7.02 7.03
CA ARG A 86 5.17 -8.47 7.30
C ARG A 86 5.94 -9.24 6.23
N PHE A 87 5.76 -8.89 4.96
CA PHE A 87 6.51 -9.52 3.86
C PHE A 87 7.98 -9.10 3.83
N GLY A 88 8.24 -7.82 4.09
CA GLY A 88 9.56 -7.21 4.09
C GLY A 88 10.29 -7.20 5.42
N ARG A 89 9.87 -8.00 6.42
CA ARG A 89 10.42 -7.94 7.79
C ARG A 89 11.94 -8.02 7.84
N ARG A 90 12.54 -8.90 7.02
CA ARG A 90 14.00 -9.08 6.94
C ARG A 90 14.72 -7.93 6.23
N ASP A 91 14.00 -7.19 5.41
CA ASP A 91 14.50 -6.04 4.68
C ASP A 91 14.25 -4.73 5.46
N GLU A 92 13.68 -4.82 6.67
CA GLU A 92 13.40 -3.69 7.55
C GLU A 92 12.62 -2.55 6.86
N LEU A 93 11.67 -2.93 6.00
CA LEU A 93 10.87 -1.95 5.26
C LEU A 93 10.15 -0.97 6.20
N VAL A 94 9.98 0.26 5.71
CA VAL A 94 9.17 1.29 6.34
C VAL A 94 8.22 1.85 5.29
N CYS A 95 6.93 1.92 5.64
CA CYS A 95 5.88 2.51 4.81
C CYS A 95 5.31 3.72 5.54
N SER A 96 5.49 4.92 4.97
CA SER A 96 4.97 6.16 5.53
C SER A 96 4.11 6.85 4.49
N TRP A 97 2.87 7.15 4.87
CA TRP A 97 1.89 7.77 3.99
C TRP A 97 1.89 9.29 4.11
N VAL A 98 1.65 9.97 3.00
CA VAL A 98 1.41 11.42 2.93
C VAL A 98 0.05 11.64 2.29
N ARG A 99 -0.83 12.35 2.99
CA ARG A 99 -2.17 12.70 2.49
C ARG A 99 -2.07 13.89 1.55
N THR A 100 -3.05 14.04 0.65
CA THR A 100 -3.02 15.11 -0.36
C THR A 100 -3.15 16.52 0.19
N ASP A 101 -3.61 16.68 1.43
CA ASP A 101 -3.59 17.94 2.18
C ASP A 101 -2.20 18.26 2.80
N GLY A 102 -1.20 17.40 2.55
CA GLY A 102 0.16 17.52 3.08
C GLY A 102 0.31 17.03 4.52
N THR A 103 -0.76 16.55 5.16
CA THR A 103 -0.67 15.98 6.50
C THR A 103 -0.06 14.59 6.47
N PRO A 104 0.69 14.19 7.52
CA PRO A 104 1.13 12.81 7.66
C PRO A 104 -0.06 11.84 7.74
N GLY A 105 0.01 10.77 6.96
CA GLY A 105 -0.86 9.59 7.14
C GLY A 105 -0.28 8.66 8.21
N THR A 106 -0.70 7.39 8.18
CA THR A 106 -0.09 6.38 9.07
C THR A 106 1.34 6.02 8.64
N SER A 107 2.12 5.44 9.55
CA SER A 107 3.42 4.85 9.25
C SER A 107 3.51 3.45 9.87
N GLN A 108 4.14 2.52 9.17
CA GLN A 108 4.39 1.15 9.63
C GLN A 108 5.85 0.76 9.37
N SER A 109 6.42 0.04 10.31
CA SER A 109 7.79 -0.45 10.34
C SER A 109 7.83 -1.81 11.07
N VAL A 110 9.01 -2.45 11.12
CA VAL A 110 9.16 -3.74 11.84
C VAL A 110 8.79 -3.63 13.33
N ALA A 111 8.97 -2.45 13.95
CA ALA A 111 8.58 -2.22 15.34
C ALA A 111 7.05 -2.38 15.55
N ASP A 112 6.25 -2.05 14.53
CA ASP A 112 4.79 -2.19 14.57
C ASP A 112 4.31 -3.65 14.40
N LEU A 113 5.22 -4.61 14.21
CA LEU A 113 4.90 -6.04 14.17
C LEU A 113 5.04 -6.75 15.51
N GLU A 114 5.64 -6.10 16.50
CA GLU A 114 6.07 -6.74 17.75
C GLU A 114 5.08 -6.62 18.91
N ASP A 115 3.85 -6.14 18.63
CA ASP A 115 2.69 -6.13 19.54
C ASP A 115 1.67 -7.24 19.24
#